data_AF-A0A644YWJ4-F1
#
_entry.id   AF-A0A644YWJ4-F1
#
_cell.length_a   1.000
_cell.length_b   1.000
_cell.length_c   1.000
_cell.angle_alpha   90.00
_cell.angle_beta   90.00
_cell.angle_gamma   90.00
#
_symmetry.space_group_name_H-M   'P 1'
#
loop_
_entity.id
_entity.type
_entity.pdbx_description
1 polymer ?
#
loop_
_entity_poly.entity_id
_entity_poly.type
_entity_poly.pdbx_seq_one_letter_code
_entity_poly.pdbx_strand_id
1 'polypeptide(L)' 'MRHRAAVGISEHTDSSVIVVSEETGNISFVQNGEIKRMNSISELRLAIENSYK' A
#
# COMPACT_ATOMS: atom_id res chain seq x y z
N MET A 1 1.31 13.83 -2.28
CA MET A 1 1.50 13.27 -3.64
C MET A 1 1.81 11.77 -3.67
N ARG A 2 2.62 11.22 -2.74
CA ARG A 2 3.01 9.79 -2.71
C ARG A 2 1.85 8.80 -2.72
N HIS A 3 0.82 9.02 -1.89
CA HIS A 3 -0.39 8.18 -1.85
C HIS A 3 -1.11 8.14 -3.20
N ARG A 4 -1.28 9.30 -3.86
CA ARG A 4 -1.93 9.38 -5.18
C ARG A 4 -1.10 8.70 -6.28
N ALA A 5 0.22 8.84 -6.23
CA ALA A 5 1.11 8.17 -7.18
C ALA A 5 1.05 6.64 -7.00
N ALA A 6 1.01 6.15 -5.77
CA ALA A 6 0.86 4.73 -5.46
C ALA A 6 -0.45 4.15 -6.01
N VAL A 7 -1.57 4.89 -5.85
CA VAL A 7 -2.85 4.50 -6.46
C VAL A 7 -2.72 4.41 -7.97
N GLY A 8 -2.24 5.48 -8.61
CA GLY A 8 -2.14 5.53 -10.07
C GLY A 8 -1.27 4.44 -10.69
N ILE A 9 -0.11 4.11 -10.08
CA ILE A 9 0.74 3.03 -10.61
C ILE A 9 0.12 1.65 -10.40
N SER A 10 -0.51 1.40 -9.25
CA SER A 10 -1.16 0.12 -8.94
C SER A 10 -2.47 -0.12 -9.69
N GLU A 11 -3.07 0.93 -10.28
CA GLU A 11 -4.26 0.81 -11.11
C GLU A 11 -3.93 0.30 -12.52
N HIS A 12 -2.72 0.61 -13.01
CA HIS A 12 -2.28 0.28 -14.38
C HIS A 12 -1.32 -0.91 -14.43
N THR A 13 -0.94 -1.48 -13.28
CA THR A 13 0.02 -2.58 -13.16
C THR A 13 -0.40 -3.52 -12.03
N ASP A 14 0.20 -4.71 -11.99
CA ASP A 14 0.11 -5.66 -10.88
C ASP A 14 0.98 -5.28 -9.67
N SER A 15 1.51 -4.05 -9.65
CA SER A 15 2.42 -3.59 -8.59
C SER A 15 1.71 -3.46 -7.25
N SER A 16 2.34 -4.03 -6.22
CA SER A 16 2.02 -3.77 -4.81
C SER A 16 2.90 -2.67 -4.26
N VAL A 17 2.31 -1.63 -3.67
CA VAL A 17 3.03 -0.41 -3.25
C VAL A 17 2.81 -0.16 -1.76
N ILE A 18 3.90 0.14 -1.05
CA ILE A 18 3.85 0.56 0.36
C ILE A 18 4.17 2.05 0.44
N VAL A 19 3.36 2.80 1.17
CA VAL A 19 3.53 4.24 1.37
C VAL A 19 3.60 4.54 2.86
N VAL A 20 4.62 5.27 3.28
CA VAL A 20 4.71 5.84 4.64
C VAL A 20 4.39 7.33 4.57
N SER A 21 3.45 7.77 5.40
CA SER A 21 3.10 9.18 5.53
C SER A 21 4.19 9.94 6.28
N GLU A 22 4.76 10.95 5.64
CA GLU A 22 5.73 11.87 6.25
C GLU A 22 5.11 12.73 7.37
N GLU A 23 3.80 13.01 7.28
CA GLU A 23 3.07 13.84 8.22
C GLU A 23 2.61 13.07 9.47
N THR A 24 2.22 11.80 9.30
CA THR A 24 1.55 11.02 10.35
C THR A 24 2.24 9.72 10.70
N GLY A 25 3.29 9.31 9.97
CA GLY A 25 3.96 8.02 10.14
C GLY A 25 3.13 6.80 9.74
N ASN A 26 1.87 7.01 9.32
CA ASN A 26 0.97 5.92 8.94
C ASN A 26 1.48 5.17 7.71
N ILE A 27 1.35 3.86 7.75
CA ILE A 27 1.66 2.99 6.62
C ILE A 27 0.37 2.69 5.86
N SER A 28 0.42 2.80 4.53
CA SER A 28 -0.65 2.37 3.63
C SER A 28 -0.09 1.37 2.64
N PHE A 29 -0.88 0.33 2.36
CA PHE A 29 -0.64 -0.64 1.30
C PHE A 29 -1.58 -0.31 0.14
N VAL A 30 -1.07 -0.35 -1.09
CA VAL A 30 -1.82 0.00 -2.29
C VAL A 30 -1.64 -1.08 -3.34
N GLN A 31 -2.74 -1.61 -3.86
CA GLN A 31 -2.76 -2.64 -4.89
C GLN A 31 -4.07 -2.53 -5.69
N ASN A 32 -4.01 -2.76 -7.00
CA ASN A 32 -5.19 -2.69 -7.89
C ASN A 32 -5.97 -1.37 -7.78
N GLY A 33 -5.28 -0.25 -7.56
CA GLY A 33 -5.90 1.06 -7.37
C GLY A 33 -6.55 1.28 -6.00
N GLU A 34 -6.57 0.27 -5.13
CA GLU A 34 -7.15 0.38 -3.79
C GLU A 34 -6.08 0.71 -2.75
N ILE A 35 -6.40 1.65 -1.86
CA ILE A 35 -5.54 2.02 -0.75
C ILE A 35 -6.10 1.53 0.58
N LYS A 36 -5.28 0.79 1.32
CA LYS A 36 -5.60 0.29 2.66
C LYS A 36 -4.59 0.80 3.67
N ARG A 37 -5.08 1.49 4.70
CA ARG A 37 -4.23 1.90 5.85
C ARG A 37 -3.94 0.69 6.73
N MET A 38 -2.69 0.52 7.11
CA MET A 38 -2.26 -0.56 8.02
C MET A 38 -2.34 -0.08 9.46
N ASN A 39 -3.04 -0.86 10.29
CA ASN A 39 -3.17 -0.57 11.72
C ASN A 39 -2.12 -1.28 12.57
N SER A 40 -1.46 -2.30 12.01
CA SER A 40 -0.39 -3.03 12.68
C SER A 40 0.63 -3.56 11.67
N ILE A 41 1.83 -3.86 12.17
CA ILE A 41 2.87 -4.53 11.38
C ILE A 41 2.44 -5.94 10.96
N SER A 42 1.66 -6.63 11.79
CA SER A 42 1.12 -7.95 11.46
C SER A 42 0.17 -7.91 10.26
N GLU A 43 -0.68 -6.87 10.20
CA GLU A 43 -1.56 -6.65 9.05
C GLU A 43 -0.76 -6.39 7.77
N LEU A 44 0.29 -5.57 7.85
CA LEU A 44 1.17 -5.30 6.71
C LEU A 44 1.87 -6.57 6.21
N ARG A 45 2.40 -7.40 7.12
CA ARG A 45 3.02 -8.68 6.74
C ARG A 45 2.04 -9.57 6.01
N LEU A 46 0.84 -9.72 6.53
CA LEU A 46 -0.21 -10.53 5.90
C LEU A 46 -0.58 -10.00 4.50
N ALA A 47 -0.68 -8.67 4.35
CA ALA A 47 -0.94 -8.05 3.06
C ALA A 47 0.16 -8.36 2.04
N ILE A 48 1.43 -8.25 2.45
CA ILE A 48 2.59 -8.57 1.61
C ILE A 48 2.62 -10.07 1.24
N GLU A 49 2.42 -10.96 2.21
CA GLU A 49 2.39 -12.41 1.93
C GLU A 49 1.30 -12.80 0.93
N ASN A 50 0.13 -12.15 1.02
CA ASN A 50 -0.97 -12.39 0.10
C ASN A 50 -0.73 -11.78 -1.28
N SER A 51 0.08 -10.72 -1.40
CA SER A 51 0.33 -10.08 -2.69
C SER A 51 1.32 -10.82 -3.58
N TYR A 52 2.07 -11.79 -3.04
CA TYR A 52 3.04 -12.61 -3.77
C TYR A 52 2.45 -13.93 -4.30
N LYS A 53 1.19 -14.24 -4.00
CA LYS A 53 0.50 -15.44 -4.51
C LYS A 53 -0.34 -15.10 -5.73
#